data_AF-A0A351Q2T3-F1
#
_entry.id   AF-A0A351Q2T3-F1
#
_cell.length_a   1.000
_cell.length_b   1.000
_cell.length_c   1.000
_cell.angle_alpha   90.00
_cell.angle_beta   90.00
_cell.angle_gamma   90.00
#
_symmetry.space_group_name_H-M   'P 1'
#
loop_
_entity.id
_entity.type
_entity.pdbx_description
1 polymer ?
#
loop_
_entity_poly.entity_id
_entity_poly.type
_entity_poly.pdbx_seq_one_letter_code
_entity_poly.pdbx_strand_id
1 'polypeptide(L)'
;MMDNLFDKYGGIDVMRELIKEFYAQVYARPALKTYFEGTDLNDLIQHQCKFFAYAMGKPFQEYKDEWLARGHAGRNISEDHFMKVAELLRSVL
;
A
#
# COMPACT_ATOMS: atom_id res chain seq x y z
N MET A 1 24.70 -8.88 -0.59
CA MET A 1 23.70 -9.77 -1.19
C MET A 1 22.36 -9.06 -1.12
N MET A 2 21.50 -9.22 -2.12
CA MET A 2 20.10 -8.82 -2.00
C MET A 2 19.38 -9.94 -1.24
N ASP A 3 19.28 -9.81 0.08
CA ASP A 3 18.81 -10.87 0.98
C ASP A 3 17.28 -11.01 0.98
N ASN A 4 16.56 -10.13 0.28
CA ASN A 4 15.10 -10.12 0.20
C ASN A 4 14.60 -9.52 -1.12
N LEU A 5 13.30 -9.66 -1.40
CA LEU A 5 12.69 -9.17 -2.64
C LEU A 5 12.71 -7.64 -2.72
N PHE A 6 12.59 -6.95 -1.59
CA PHE A 6 12.59 -5.49 -1.53
C PHE A 6 13.90 -4.91 -2.08
N ASP A 7 15.04 -5.41 -1.60
CA ASP A 7 16.36 -4.98 -2.08
C ASP A 7 16.62 -5.46 -3.52
N LYS A 8 16.11 -6.65 -3.90
CA LYS A 8 16.20 -7.17 -5.27
C LYS A 8 15.54 -6.24 -6.29
N TYR A 9 14.40 -5.65 -5.95
CA TYR A 9 13.62 -4.79 -6.87
C TYR A 9 13.91 -3.29 -6.71
N GLY A 10 15.06 -2.93 -6.13
CA GLY A 10 15.54 -1.54 -6.09
C GLY A 10 15.23 -0.76 -4.81
N GLY A 11 14.75 -1.44 -3.77
CA GLY A 11 14.66 -0.90 -2.42
C GLY A 11 13.69 0.29 -2.29
N ILE A 12 13.98 1.18 -1.36
CA ILE A 12 13.04 2.23 -0.92
C ILE A 12 12.69 3.24 -2.01
N ASP A 13 13.64 3.57 -2.91
CA ASP A 13 13.39 4.57 -3.94
C ASP A 13 12.42 4.07 -5.00
N VAL A 14 12.63 2.85 -5.51
CA VAL A 14 11.70 2.24 -6.47
C VAL A 14 10.33 2.03 -5.83
N MET A 15 10.28 1.51 -4.61
CA MET A 15 9.02 1.24 -3.93
C MET A 15 8.23 2.51 -3.63
N ARG A 16 8.90 3.61 -3.28
CA ARG A 16 8.23 4.89 -3.04
C ARG A 16 7.59 5.45 -4.30
N GLU A 17 8.26 5.37 -5.45
CA GLU A 17 7.67 5.81 -6.73
C GLU A 17 6.49 4.94 -7.15
N LEU A 18 6.61 3.62 -7.00
CA LEU A 18 5.51 2.69 -7.27
C LEU A 18 4.28 2.97 -6.41
N ILE A 19 4.48 3.19 -5.11
CA ILE A 19 3.39 3.48 -4.16
C ILE A 19 2.76 4.86 -4.44
N LYS A 20 3.55 5.85 -4.85
CA LYS A 20 3.02 7.15 -5.31
C LYS A 20 2.11 6.98 -6.52
N GLU A 21 2.55 6.24 -7.53
CA GLU A 21 1.76 5.99 -8.74
C GLU A 21 0.48 5.20 -8.42
N PHE A 22 0.59 4.17 -7.58
CA PHE A 22 -0.56 3.44 -7.06
C PHE A 22 -1.61 4.37 -6.42
N TYR A 23 -1.19 5.25 -5.52
CA TYR A 23 -2.12 6.18 -4.87
C TYR A 23 -2.63 7.28 -5.80
N ALA A 24 -1.82 7.76 -6.75
CA ALA A 24 -2.29 8.68 -7.79
C ALA A 24 -3.46 8.05 -8.56
N GLN A 25 -3.33 6.77 -8.90
CA GLN A 25 -4.40 5.98 -9.50
C GLN A 25 -5.59 5.84 -8.56
N VAL A 26 -5.42 5.41 -7.30
CA VAL A 26 -6.54 5.29 -6.34
C VAL A 26 -7.33 6.60 -6.20
N TYR A 27 -6.64 7.74 -6.06
CA TYR A 27 -7.27 9.05 -5.89
C TYR A 27 -7.96 9.59 -7.15
N ALA A 28 -7.57 9.12 -8.33
CA ALA A 28 -8.25 9.45 -9.59
C ALA A 28 -9.65 8.82 -9.71
N ARG A 29 -10.01 7.87 -8.83
CA ARG A 29 -11.24 7.06 -8.93
C ARG A 29 -12.21 7.50 -7.82
N PRO A 30 -13.33 8.17 -8.14
CA PRO A 30 -14.25 8.72 -7.12
C PRO A 30 -14.76 7.69 -6.13
N ALA A 31 -15.02 6.45 -6.58
CA ALA A 31 -15.50 5.36 -5.72
C ALA A 31 -14.47 4.89 -4.67
N LEU A 32 -13.17 5.12 -4.90
CA LEU A 32 -12.10 4.72 -3.98
C LEU A 32 -11.59 5.89 -3.16
N LYS A 33 -11.57 7.10 -3.74
CA LYS A 33 -11.05 8.32 -3.09
C LYS A 33 -11.73 8.62 -1.75
N THR A 34 -13.04 8.35 -1.63
CA THR A 34 -13.83 8.63 -0.42
C THR A 34 -13.33 7.89 0.82
N TYR A 35 -12.70 6.72 0.68
CA TYR A 35 -12.10 5.97 1.79
C TYR A 35 -10.91 6.68 2.45
N PHE A 36 -10.33 7.67 1.77
CA PHE A 36 -9.12 8.37 2.20
C PHE A 36 -9.39 9.83 2.55
N GLU A 37 -10.65 10.25 2.67
CA GLU A 37 -10.99 11.59 3.15
C GLU A 37 -10.39 11.85 4.53
N GLY A 38 -9.70 12.98 4.68
CA GLY A 38 -8.99 13.33 5.91
C GLY A 38 -7.70 12.53 6.18
N THR A 39 -7.28 11.65 5.26
CA THR A 39 -6.00 10.93 5.38
C THR A 39 -4.86 11.80 4.83
N ASP A 40 -3.78 11.93 5.59
CA ASP A 40 -2.55 12.51 5.05
C ASP A 40 -1.89 11.52 4.08
N LEU A 41 -1.78 11.93 2.81
CA LEU A 41 -1.25 11.07 1.76
C LEU A 41 0.24 10.77 1.94
N ASN A 42 1.03 11.70 2.47
CA ASN A 42 2.47 11.47 2.68
C ASN A 42 2.68 10.44 3.78
N ASP A 43 1.92 10.51 4.86
CA ASP A 43 1.95 9.52 5.94
C ASP A 43 1.46 8.15 5.46
N LEU A 44 0.42 8.13 4.63
CA LEU A 44 -0.10 6.91 4.01
C LEU A 44 0.94 6.23 3.10
N ILE A 45 1.62 7.00 2.26
CA ILE A 45 2.70 6.50 1.38
C ILE A 45 3.85 5.94 2.24
N GLN A 46 4.26 6.65 3.29
CA GLN A 46 5.30 6.18 4.21
C GLN A 46 4.90 4.88 4.92
N HIS A 47 3.64 4.79 5.38
CA HIS A 47 3.11 3.58 5.98
C HIS A 47 3.14 2.40 4.99
N GLN A 48 2.71 2.62 3.75
CA GLN A 48 2.73 1.56 2.75
C GLN A 48 4.15 1.13 2.36
N CYS A 49 5.11 2.05 2.28
CA CYS A 49 6.51 1.67 2.02
C CYS A 49 7.03 0.68 3.07
N LYS A 50 6.65 0.88 4.35
CA LYS A 50 6.99 -0.03 5.44
C LYS A 50 6.27 -1.37 5.32
N PHE A 51 4.96 -1.35 5.01
CA PHE A 51 4.18 -2.57 4.80
C PHE A 51 4.74 -3.42 3.65
N PHE A 52 5.03 -2.82 2.50
CA PHE A 52 5.60 -3.54 1.36
C PHE A 52 7.01 -4.04 1.65
N ALA A 53 7.85 -3.27 2.37
CA ALA A 53 9.17 -3.76 2.80
C ALA A 53 9.05 -5.03 3.65
N TYR A 54 8.12 -5.05 4.61
CA TYR A 54 7.80 -6.23 5.39
C TYR A 54 7.30 -7.39 4.51
N ALA A 55 6.29 -7.14 3.67
CA ALA A 55 5.70 -8.15 2.78
C ALA A 55 6.71 -8.76 1.79
N MET A 56 7.74 -8.00 1.43
CA MET A 56 8.82 -8.41 0.52
C MET A 56 10.05 -8.99 1.23
N GLY A 57 9.95 -9.26 2.53
CA GLY A 57 10.93 -10.03 3.30
C GLY A 57 12.02 -9.20 3.98
N LYS A 58 11.85 -7.87 4.12
CA LYS A 58 12.79 -7.08 4.92
C LYS A 58 12.58 -7.39 6.41
N PRO A 59 13.62 -7.78 7.16
CA PRO A 59 13.50 -8.28 8.54
C PRO A 59 13.16 -7.21 9.60
N PHE A 60 12.80 -5.99 9.20
CA PHE A 60 12.51 -4.90 10.13
C PHE A 60 11.05 -4.47 10.04
N GLN A 61 10.42 -4.36 11.22
CA GLN A 61 9.01 -4.12 11.53
C GLN A 61 8.11 -5.36 11.40
N GLU A 62 7.85 -6.00 12.55
CA GLU A 62 6.65 -6.80 12.74
C GLU A 62 5.44 -5.98 12.30
N TYR A 63 4.84 -6.36 11.17
CA TYR A 63 3.52 -5.86 10.81
C TYR A 63 2.51 -6.89 11.30
N LYS A 64 1.76 -6.51 12.34
CA LYS A 64 0.75 -7.39 12.93
C LYS A 64 -0.52 -7.35 12.10
N ASP A 65 -1.10 -8.52 11.81
CA ASP A 65 -2.38 -8.64 11.09
C ASP A 65 -3.51 -7.81 11.75
N GLU A 66 -3.46 -7.68 13.08
CA GLU A 66 -4.35 -6.85 13.88
C GLU A 66 -4.35 -5.37 13.44
N TRP A 67 -3.21 -4.85 12.99
CA TRP A 67 -3.11 -3.47 12.52
C TRP A 67 -3.78 -3.30 11.15
N LEU A 68 -3.69 -4.32 10.29
CA LEU A 68 -4.43 -4.35 9.03
C LEU A 68 -5.93 -4.39 9.31
N ALA A 69 -6.37 -5.30 10.19
CA ALA A 69 -7.77 -5.43 10.56
C ALA A 69 -8.31 -4.12 11.17
N ARG A 70 -7.58 -3.52 12.11
CA ARG A 70 -7.96 -2.25 12.75
C ARG A 70 -7.98 -1.09 11.76
N GLY A 71 -6.99 -1.01 10.87
CA GLY A 71 -6.89 0.04 9.87
C GLY A 71 -8.05 0.04 8.88
N HIS A 72 -8.65 -1.13 8.63
CA HIS A 72 -9.75 -1.28 7.67
C HIS A 72 -11.13 -1.48 8.32
N ALA A 73 -11.18 -1.65 9.65
CA ALA A 73 -12.41 -1.85 10.41
C ALA A 73 -13.39 -0.66 10.27
N GLY A 74 -14.68 -0.97 10.18
CA GLY A 74 -15.75 0.04 10.14
C GLY A 74 -15.83 0.86 8.85
N ARG A 75 -15.00 0.57 7.84
CA ARG A 75 -14.98 1.33 6.58
C ARG A 75 -16.00 0.84 5.54
N ASN A 76 -16.65 -0.31 5.75
CA ASN A 76 -17.56 -0.93 4.77
C ASN A 76 -16.91 -1.08 3.37
N ILE A 77 -15.72 -1.67 3.34
CA ILE A 77 -15.02 -1.99 2.08
C ILE A 77 -15.72 -3.17 1.44
N SER A 78 -16.29 -2.97 0.25
CA SER A 78 -16.89 -4.05 -0.53
C SER A 78 -15.81 -4.88 -1.22
N GLU A 79 -16.17 -6.11 -1.60
CA GLU A 79 -15.32 -6.98 -2.41
C GLU A 79 -14.94 -6.31 -3.74
N ASP A 80 -15.90 -5.66 -4.42
CA ASP A 80 -15.65 -4.90 -5.64
C ASP A 80 -14.60 -3.79 -5.45
N HIS A 81 -14.66 -3.04 -4.35
CA HIS A 81 -13.66 -2.01 -4.07
C HIS A 81 -12.29 -2.61 -3.73
N PHE A 82 -12.25 -3.72 -2.99
CA PHE A 82 -11.01 -4.44 -2.74
C PHE A 82 -10.36 -4.93 -4.05
N MET A 83 -11.15 -5.54 -4.94
CA MET A 83 -10.67 -6.04 -6.23
C MET A 83 -10.16 -4.90 -7.12
N LYS A 84 -10.87 -3.77 -7.18
CA LYS A 84 -10.38 -2.58 -7.88
C LYS A 84 -9.03 -2.12 -7.35
N VAL A 85 -8.85 -2.05 -6.02
CA VAL A 85 -7.56 -1.68 -5.42
C VAL A 85 -6.46 -2.68 -5.79
N ALA A 86 -6.74 -3.98 -5.77
CA ALA A 86 -5.78 -5.01 -6.18
C ALA A 86 -5.39 -4.91 -7.67
N GLU A 87 -6.35 -4.61 -8.54
CA GLU A 87 -6.10 -4.39 -9.97
C GLU A 87 -5.24 -3.15 -10.23
N LEU A 88 -5.46 -2.07 -9.48
CA LEU A 88 -4.63 -0.86 -9.56
C LEU A 88 -3.22 -1.08 -9.01
N LEU A 89 -3.07 -1.91 -7.99
CA LEU A 89 -1.73 -2.31 -7.57
C LEU A 89 -1.04 -3.07 -8.69
N ARG A 90 -1.71 -4.06 -9.29
CA ARG A 90 -1.16 -4.86 -10.38
C ARG A 90 -0.78 -4.03 -11.61
N SER A 91 -1.48 -2.94 -11.91
CA SER A 91 -1.18 -2.10 -13.07
C SER A 91 0.09 -1.24 -12.91
N VAL A 92 0.61 -1.11 -11.69
CA VAL A 92 1.81 -0.30 -11.39
C VAL A 92 3.04 -1.13 -11.03
N LEU A 93 2.88 -2.46 -10.94
CA LEU A 93 3.97 -3.43 -10.78
C LEU A 93 4.61 -3.73 -12.15
#